data_AF-A0A259RR00-F1
#
_entry.id   AF-A0A259RR00-F1
#
_cell.length_a   1.000
_cell.length_b   1.000
_cell.length_c   1.000
_cell.angle_alpha   90.00
_cell.angle_beta   90.00
_cell.angle_gamma   90.00
#
_symmetry.space_group_name_H-M   'P 1'
#
loop_
_entity.id
_entity.type
_entity.pdbx_description
1 polymer ?
#
loop_
_entity_poly.entity_id
_entity_poly.type
_entity_poly.pdbx_seq_one_letter_code
_entity_poly.pdbx_strand_id
1 'polypeptide(L)'
;MEFFSGFKWAVPRAFSDAVALCRFEEGDILYDTKKAYNNDWEKASQFIKYSLQVKYPARVSGSATEKGAGVFGRNWGSEVHIDLYKNLEKVGAGQIHTTQGRLYTALWKGDITVLEKESEEPLIPLSVQDITKTLEQTTEKAKELSVGYPVFVMARDLSNPVSREKFSKILTALKKNLHSQPSILTPKKAGFIKFEDIAPTLDIAFFPMNGTNAEELYELVKKAVYAPAKNAKKEMFRISAHGIIV
;
A
#
# COMPACT_ATOMS: atom_id res chain seq x y z
N MET A 1 -3.08 18.07 0.33
CA MET A 1 -3.07 16.82 -0.45
C MET A 1 -2.22 15.80 0.29
N GLU A 2 -2.70 14.56 0.42
CA GLU A 2 -1.94 13.45 1.04
C GLU A 2 -1.27 12.57 -0.03
N PHE A 3 -0.14 11.96 0.32
CA PHE A 3 0.68 11.14 -0.57
C PHE A 3 1.03 9.80 0.10
N PHE A 4 1.32 8.78 -0.72
CA PHE A 4 1.91 7.55 -0.22
C PHE A 4 3.39 7.77 0.13
N SER A 5 3.80 7.39 1.34
CA SER A 5 5.17 7.61 1.83
C SER A 5 6.19 6.59 1.33
N GLY A 6 5.75 5.41 0.88
CA GLY A 6 6.65 4.37 0.37
C GLY A 6 7.09 4.58 -1.09
N PHE A 7 6.42 5.45 -1.84
CA PHE A 7 6.85 5.83 -3.19
C PHE A 7 7.95 6.89 -3.13
N LYS A 8 8.94 6.76 -4.02
CA LYS A 8 9.96 7.80 -4.23
C LYS A 8 9.39 8.99 -4.98
N TRP A 9 8.50 8.74 -5.95
CA TRP A 9 7.71 9.78 -6.58
C TRP A 9 6.58 10.24 -5.66
N ALA A 10 6.12 11.47 -5.89
CA ALA A 10 5.02 12.03 -5.14
C ALA A 10 3.67 11.52 -5.66
N VAL A 11 3.31 10.28 -5.31
CA VAL A 11 2.03 9.67 -5.71
C VAL A 11 0.90 10.09 -4.75
N PRO A 12 -0.10 10.89 -5.19
CA PRO A 12 -1.21 11.32 -4.34
C PRO A 12 -2.11 10.15 -3.95
N ARG A 13 -2.76 10.25 -2.77
CA ARG A 13 -3.77 9.26 -2.35
C ARG A 13 -5.03 9.22 -3.22
N ALA A 14 -5.24 10.24 -4.07
CA ALA A 14 -6.29 10.20 -5.08
C ALA A 14 -6.09 9.03 -6.08
N PHE A 15 -4.86 8.55 -6.26
CA PHE A 15 -4.53 7.38 -7.08
C PHE A 15 -4.66 6.04 -6.31
N SER A 16 -5.38 6.00 -5.18
CA SER A 16 -5.48 4.76 -4.38
C SER A 16 -5.98 3.58 -5.20
N ASP A 17 -6.97 3.77 -6.07
CA ASP A 17 -7.52 2.69 -6.90
C ASP A 17 -6.51 2.24 -7.97
N ALA A 18 -5.89 3.19 -8.67
CA ALA A 18 -4.85 2.90 -9.66
C ALA A 18 -3.66 2.13 -9.04
N VAL A 19 -3.23 2.55 -7.85
CA VAL A 19 -2.15 1.89 -7.11
C VAL A 19 -2.59 0.52 -6.59
N ALA A 20 -3.79 0.38 -6.03
CA ALA A 20 -4.31 -0.88 -5.49
C ALA A 20 -4.55 -1.95 -6.57
N LEU A 21 -4.82 -1.52 -7.81
CA LEU A 21 -5.10 -2.39 -8.93
C LEU A 21 -3.92 -2.55 -9.89
N CYS A 22 -2.81 -1.83 -9.67
CA CYS A 22 -1.71 -1.68 -10.65
C CYS A 22 -2.22 -1.25 -12.03
N ARG A 23 -3.07 -0.21 -12.07
CA ARG A 23 -3.76 0.20 -13.29
C ARG A 23 -3.85 1.72 -13.37
N PHE A 24 -2.86 2.31 -14.03
CA PHE A 24 -2.92 3.70 -14.44
C PHE A 24 -3.55 3.81 -15.82
N GLU A 25 -4.33 4.86 -16.05
CA GLU A 25 -5.16 5.02 -17.25
C GLU A 25 -4.88 6.34 -17.95
N GLU A 26 -5.33 6.44 -19.19
CA GLU A 26 -5.23 7.64 -20.00
C GLU A 26 -5.70 8.89 -19.24
N GLY A 27 -4.85 9.91 -19.24
CA GLY A 27 -5.09 11.18 -18.54
C GLY A 27 -4.46 11.26 -17.15
N ASP A 28 -3.99 10.15 -16.58
CA ASP A 28 -3.23 10.17 -15.33
C ASP A 28 -1.91 10.94 -15.52
N ILE A 29 -1.65 11.90 -14.62
CA ILE A 29 -0.42 12.70 -14.60
C ILE A 29 0.25 12.57 -13.24
N LEU A 30 1.52 12.17 -13.25
CA LEU A 30 2.32 11.92 -12.06
C LEU A 30 3.57 12.80 -12.07
N TYR A 31 3.85 13.45 -10.94
CA TYR A 31 5.03 14.28 -10.74
C TYR A 31 5.96 13.63 -9.73
N ASP A 32 7.26 13.84 -9.91
CA ASP A 32 8.29 13.31 -9.01
C ASP A 32 8.30 13.96 -7.62
N THR A 33 7.83 15.22 -7.51
CA THR A 33 7.85 15.99 -6.26
C THR A 33 6.47 16.42 -5.78
N LYS A 34 6.28 16.49 -4.45
CA LYS A 34 5.03 16.94 -3.83
C LYS A 34 4.73 18.41 -4.13
N LYS A 35 5.77 19.22 -4.35
CA LYS A 35 5.64 20.65 -4.65
C LYS A 35 4.95 20.91 -5.99
N ALA A 36 4.97 19.93 -6.91
CA ALA A 36 4.33 20.00 -8.21
C ALA A 36 2.79 20.07 -8.13
N TYR A 37 2.23 19.59 -7.02
CA TYR A 37 0.78 19.54 -6.79
C TYR A 37 0.27 20.75 -6.00
N ASN A 38 1.02 21.86 -5.95
CA ASN A 38 0.59 23.09 -5.30
C ASN A 38 -0.40 23.87 -6.17
N ASN A 39 -1.21 24.74 -5.56
CA ASN A 39 -2.25 25.51 -6.25
C ASN A 39 -1.69 26.64 -7.14
N ASP A 40 -0.40 26.96 -7.02
CA ASP A 40 0.30 27.96 -7.82
C ASP A 40 1.21 27.27 -8.84
N TRP A 41 0.73 27.16 -10.08
CA TRP A 41 1.42 26.43 -11.16
C TRP A 41 2.76 27.05 -11.54
N GLU A 42 2.86 28.38 -11.54
CA GLU A 42 4.08 29.11 -11.89
C GLU A 42 5.21 28.72 -10.93
N LYS A 43 4.90 28.65 -9.62
CA LYS A 43 5.86 28.16 -8.62
C LYS A 43 6.06 26.65 -8.68
N ALA A 44 4.99 25.87 -8.89
CA ALA A 44 5.05 24.41 -8.88
C ALA A 44 5.94 23.86 -10.00
N SER A 45 5.82 24.43 -11.21
CA SER A 45 6.57 24.05 -12.42
C SER A 45 8.08 24.05 -12.21
N GLN A 46 8.60 24.99 -11.43
CA GLN A 46 10.03 25.14 -11.14
C GLN A 46 10.63 23.98 -10.32
N PHE A 47 9.79 23.20 -9.64
CA PHE A 47 10.24 22.06 -8.84
C PHE A 47 10.13 20.73 -9.58
N ILE A 48 9.45 20.68 -10.72
CA ILE A 48 9.21 19.45 -11.49
C ILE A 48 10.47 19.12 -12.28
N LYS A 49 11.20 18.09 -11.86
CA LYS A 49 12.32 17.56 -12.65
C LYS A 49 11.82 16.52 -13.64
N TYR A 50 10.91 15.64 -13.22
CA TYR A 50 10.27 14.67 -14.10
C TYR A 50 8.74 14.65 -13.92
N SER A 51 8.03 14.42 -15.02
CA SER A 51 6.62 14.07 -15.00
C SER A 51 6.31 12.97 -16.01
N LEU A 52 5.27 12.20 -15.70
CA LEU A 52 4.75 11.13 -16.55
C LEU A 52 3.29 11.42 -16.85
N GLN A 53 2.89 11.27 -18.10
CA GLN A 53 1.49 11.29 -18.51
C GLN A 53 1.13 9.98 -19.19
N VAL A 54 0.10 9.31 -18.66
CA VAL A 54 -0.42 8.07 -19.26
C VAL A 54 -1.32 8.41 -20.44
N LYS A 55 -1.09 7.71 -21.56
CA LYS A 55 -1.79 7.87 -22.84
C LYS A 55 -2.61 6.63 -23.21
N TYR A 56 -2.27 5.48 -22.65
CA TYR A 56 -2.96 4.20 -22.83
C TYR A 56 -2.71 3.33 -21.59
N PRO A 57 -3.66 2.51 -21.11
CA PRO A 57 -4.96 2.18 -21.70
C PRO A 57 -5.98 3.31 -21.63
N ALA A 58 -6.91 3.32 -22.58
CA ALA A 58 -8.03 4.25 -22.55
C ALA A 58 -8.81 4.14 -21.24
N ARG A 59 -9.30 5.28 -20.75
CA ARG A 59 -10.06 5.33 -19.50
C ARG A 59 -11.33 4.50 -19.64
N VAL A 60 -11.48 3.46 -18.82
CA VAL A 60 -12.69 2.63 -18.88
C VAL A 60 -13.75 3.28 -18.00
N SER A 61 -14.81 3.78 -18.63
CA SER A 61 -16.00 4.32 -17.95
C SER A 61 -16.83 3.18 -17.37
N GLY A 62 -16.36 2.63 -16.24
CA GLY A 62 -17.07 1.62 -15.46
C GLY A 62 -16.41 1.46 -14.10
N SER A 63 -17.22 1.32 -13.05
CA SER A 63 -16.71 1.02 -11.72
C SER A 63 -16.02 -0.35 -11.77
N ALA A 64 -14.69 -0.37 -11.65
CA ALA A 64 -13.95 -1.60 -11.44
C ALA A 64 -14.40 -2.21 -10.11
N THR A 65 -15.42 -3.08 -10.16
CA THR A 65 -15.85 -3.90 -9.03
C THR A 65 -14.88 -5.06 -8.77
N GLU A 66 -13.81 -5.17 -9.57
CA GLU A 66 -12.77 -6.17 -9.41
C GLU A 66 -11.86 -5.83 -8.22
N LYS A 67 -12.15 -6.39 -7.05
CA LYS A 67 -11.28 -6.34 -5.87
C LYS A 67 -10.45 -7.61 -5.76
N GLY A 68 -9.12 -7.51 -5.66
CA GLY A 68 -8.29 -8.62 -5.20
C GLY A 68 -6.85 -8.62 -5.73
N ALA A 69 -5.99 -9.38 -5.05
CA ALA A 69 -4.58 -9.61 -5.43
C ALA A 69 -4.44 -10.21 -6.85
N GLY A 70 -5.44 -10.98 -7.31
CA GLY A 70 -5.47 -11.52 -8.67
C GLY A 70 -5.59 -10.43 -9.74
N VAL A 71 -6.26 -9.31 -9.45
CA VAL A 71 -6.41 -8.19 -10.40
C VAL A 71 -5.10 -7.44 -10.54
N PHE A 72 -4.44 -7.14 -9.41
CA PHE A 72 -3.13 -6.51 -9.39
C PHE A 72 -2.11 -7.31 -10.22
N GLY A 73 -2.02 -8.63 -9.99
CA GLY A 73 -1.12 -9.50 -10.74
C GLY A 73 -1.42 -9.55 -12.24
N ARG A 74 -2.70 -9.59 -12.63
CA ARG A 74 -3.11 -9.51 -14.05
C ARG A 74 -2.68 -8.20 -14.69
N ASN A 75 -2.88 -7.08 -14.00
CA ASN A 75 -2.56 -5.77 -14.56
C ASN A 75 -1.05 -5.49 -14.58
N TRP A 76 -0.26 -6.13 -13.73
CA TRP A 76 1.20 -5.92 -13.66
C TRP A 76 1.90 -6.03 -15.02
N GLY A 77 1.54 -7.06 -15.80
CA GLY A 77 2.08 -7.28 -17.15
C GLY A 77 1.31 -6.55 -18.27
N SER A 78 0.23 -5.83 -17.95
CA SER A 78 -0.57 -5.13 -18.94
C SER A 78 0.19 -3.95 -19.53
N GLU A 79 0.00 -3.73 -20.83
CA GLU A 79 0.62 -2.66 -21.57
C GLU A 79 0.15 -1.28 -21.10
N VAL A 80 1.07 -0.32 -21.06
CA VAL A 80 0.82 1.10 -20.79
C VAL A 80 1.68 1.94 -21.74
N HIS A 81 1.12 3.00 -22.29
CA HIS A 81 1.87 3.98 -23.09
C HIS A 81 1.94 5.29 -22.33
N ILE A 82 3.15 5.84 -22.21
CA ILE A 82 3.40 7.03 -21.39
C ILE A 82 4.25 8.04 -22.15
N ASP A 83 3.95 9.32 -21.94
CA ASP A 83 4.85 10.41 -22.29
C ASP A 83 5.67 10.78 -21.06
N LEU A 84 7.00 10.80 -21.20
CA LEU A 84 7.94 11.27 -20.18
C LEU A 84 8.34 12.70 -20.48
N TYR A 85 8.35 13.54 -19.45
CA TYR A 85 8.85 14.90 -19.52
C TYR A 85 9.98 15.09 -18.52
N LYS A 86 10.97 15.88 -18.92
CA LYS A 86 12.07 16.33 -18.07
C LYS A 86 12.07 17.85 -18.09
N ASN A 87 11.97 18.49 -16.92
CA ASN A 87 11.79 19.94 -16.79
C ASN A 87 10.65 20.47 -17.69
N LEU A 88 9.54 19.73 -17.76
CA LEU A 88 8.36 20.01 -18.59
C LEU A 88 8.57 19.94 -20.11
N GLU A 89 9.74 19.52 -20.58
CA GLU A 89 10.00 19.23 -21.99
C GLU A 89 9.86 17.74 -22.26
N LYS A 90 9.16 17.37 -23.34
CA LYS A 90 8.95 15.97 -23.70
C LYS A 90 10.29 15.32 -24.02
N VAL A 91 10.55 14.17 -23.41
CA VAL A 91 11.76 13.37 -23.63
C VAL A 91 11.53 12.47 -24.84
N GLY A 92 12.26 12.75 -25.93
CA GLY A 92 12.15 12.01 -27.18
C GLY A 92 10.90 12.35 -27.99
N ALA A 93 10.82 11.81 -29.21
CA ALA A 93 9.74 12.09 -30.15
C ALA A 93 8.50 11.20 -29.94
N GLY A 94 8.66 10.04 -29.29
CA GLY A 94 7.63 9.01 -29.17
C GLY A 94 7.04 8.85 -27.77
N GLN A 95 6.08 7.93 -27.66
CA GLN A 95 5.62 7.38 -26.38
C GLN A 95 6.56 6.27 -25.94
N ILE A 96 6.70 6.07 -24.63
CA ILE A 96 7.34 4.89 -24.07
C ILE A 96 6.27 3.80 -23.97
N HIS A 97 6.49 2.69 -24.66
CA HIS A 97 5.65 1.49 -24.60
C HIS A 97 6.21 0.53 -23.57
N THR A 98 5.48 0.33 -22.47
CA THR A 98 5.98 -0.43 -21.31
C THR A 98 4.83 -1.17 -20.64
N THR A 99 5.04 -1.66 -19.40
CA THR A 99 3.99 -2.32 -18.61
C THR A 99 3.60 -1.52 -17.37
N GLN A 100 2.40 -1.76 -16.85
CA GLN A 100 1.94 -1.15 -15.59
C GLN A 100 2.89 -1.45 -14.43
N GLY A 101 3.45 -2.66 -14.36
CA GLY A 101 4.42 -3.06 -13.35
C GLY A 101 5.73 -2.26 -13.42
N ARG A 102 6.21 -1.98 -14.63
CA ARG A 102 7.37 -1.08 -14.86
C ARG A 102 7.05 0.35 -14.44
N LEU A 103 5.89 0.89 -14.84
CA LEU A 103 5.44 2.21 -14.39
C LEU A 103 5.33 2.29 -12.86
N TYR A 104 4.66 1.32 -12.24
CA TYR A 104 4.54 1.22 -10.78
C TYR A 104 5.90 1.19 -10.09
N THR A 105 6.83 0.39 -10.63
CA THR A 105 8.19 0.25 -10.09
C THR A 105 9.00 1.53 -10.26
N ALA A 106 8.86 2.23 -11.39
CA ALA A 106 9.53 3.51 -11.62
C ALA A 106 9.09 4.56 -10.58
N LEU A 107 7.79 4.65 -10.31
CA LEU A 107 7.24 5.53 -9.28
C LEU A 107 7.72 5.12 -7.88
N TRP A 108 7.74 3.81 -7.61
CA TRP A 108 8.09 3.26 -6.31
C TRP A 108 9.57 3.48 -6.00
N LYS A 109 10.46 3.02 -6.88
CA LYS A 109 11.92 3.01 -6.68
C LYS A 109 12.57 4.32 -7.13
N GLY A 110 11.87 5.15 -7.89
CA GLY A 110 12.42 6.39 -8.44
C GLY A 110 13.36 6.17 -9.61
N ASP A 111 13.34 4.99 -10.22
CA ASP A 111 14.22 4.61 -11.31
C ASP A 111 13.44 4.58 -12.62
N ILE A 112 13.74 5.51 -13.53
CA ILE A 112 13.03 5.67 -14.80
C ILE A 112 13.53 4.66 -15.84
N THR A 113 14.75 4.12 -15.70
CA THR A 113 15.31 3.19 -16.70
C THR A 113 14.53 1.87 -16.73
N VAL A 114 13.82 1.51 -15.66
CA VAL A 114 12.95 0.33 -15.62
C VAL A 114 11.79 0.41 -16.63
N LEU A 115 11.47 1.60 -17.13
CA LEU A 115 10.44 1.78 -18.16
C LEU A 115 10.87 1.26 -19.53
N GLU A 116 12.17 1.15 -19.78
CA GLU A 116 12.74 0.58 -21.00
C GLU A 116 12.34 -0.89 -21.12
N LYS A 117 12.01 -1.32 -22.34
CA LYS A 117 11.49 -2.67 -22.59
C LYS A 117 12.57 -3.74 -22.37
N GLU A 118 13.81 -3.36 -22.63
CA GLU A 118 15.03 -4.16 -22.55
C GLU A 118 15.53 -4.33 -21.12
N SER A 119 15.08 -3.49 -20.19
CA SER A 119 15.39 -3.62 -18.76
C SER A 119 14.83 -4.93 -18.19
N GLU A 120 15.38 -5.41 -17.08
CA GLU A 120 14.85 -6.59 -16.38
C GLU A 120 13.39 -6.35 -15.95
N GLU A 121 12.54 -7.37 -16.05
CA GLU A 121 11.14 -7.27 -15.63
C GLU A 121 11.06 -7.22 -14.09
N PRO A 122 10.42 -6.18 -13.52
CA PRO A 122 10.37 -6.05 -12.07
C PRO A 122 9.45 -7.12 -11.46
N LEU A 123 9.87 -7.62 -10.30
CA LEU A 123 9.06 -8.55 -9.51
C LEU A 123 7.80 -7.88 -8.97
N ILE A 124 6.70 -8.63 -8.91
CA ILE A 124 5.46 -8.21 -8.28
C ILE A 124 5.72 -8.02 -6.77
N PRO A 125 5.39 -6.85 -6.19
CA PRO A 125 5.59 -6.61 -4.78
C PRO A 125 4.68 -7.49 -3.91
N LEU A 126 5.19 -7.86 -2.74
CA LEU A 126 4.46 -8.64 -1.75
C LEU A 126 3.23 -7.86 -1.25
N SER A 127 2.07 -8.52 -1.32
CA SER A 127 0.78 -7.95 -0.94
C SER A 127 0.54 -7.99 0.56
N VAL A 128 -0.51 -7.31 1.03
CA VAL A 128 -0.91 -7.37 2.44
C VAL A 128 -1.19 -8.80 2.91
N GLN A 129 -1.68 -9.68 2.02
CA GLN A 129 -1.94 -11.08 2.35
C GLN A 129 -0.64 -11.87 2.54
N ASP A 130 0.38 -11.58 1.72
CA ASP A 130 1.69 -12.22 1.82
C ASP A 130 2.40 -11.78 3.10
N ILE A 131 2.37 -10.46 3.38
CA ILE A 131 2.97 -9.91 4.59
C ILE A 131 2.29 -10.42 5.85
N THR A 132 0.96 -10.55 5.84
CA THR A 132 0.21 -11.07 7.00
C THR A 132 0.67 -12.48 7.40
N LYS A 133 1.05 -13.33 6.43
CA LYS A 133 1.56 -14.69 6.70
C LYS A 133 2.96 -14.72 7.29
N THR A 134 3.67 -13.59 7.28
CA THR A 134 5.08 -13.46 7.69
C THR A 134 5.28 -12.46 8.83
N LEU A 135 4.21 -12.10 9.55
CA LEU A 135 4.24 -11.12 10.63
C LEU A 135 5.10 -11.56 11.82
N GLU A 136 5.43 -12.85 11.94
CA GLU A 136 6.36 -13.36 12.96
C GLU A 136 7.75 -12.71 12.89
N GLN A 137 8.16 -12.17 11.73
CA GLN A 137 9.39 -11.38 11.62
C GLN A 137 9.36 -10.11 12.49
N THR A 138 8.18 -9.65 12.88
CA THR A 138 7.99 -8.43 13.68
C THR A 138 7.99 -8.69 15.19
N THR A 139 8.14 -9.95 15.62
CA THR A 139 8.03 -10.35 17.03
C THR A 139 8.99 -9.59 17.94
N GLU A 140 10.26 -9.43 17.55
CA GLU A 140 11.21 -8.66 18.37
C GLU A 140 10.79 -7.20 18.50
N LYS A 141 10.31 -6.60 17.40
CA LYS A 141 9.79 -5.23 17.44
C LYS A 141 8.54 -5.10 18.30
N ALA A 142 7.65 -6.09 18.28
CA ALA A 142 6.46 -6.12 19.13
C ALA A 142 6.84 -6.23 20.62
N LYS A 143 7.83 -7.06 20.97
CA LYS A 143 8.35 -7.15 22.34
C LYS A 143 8.97 -5.83 22.82
N GLU A 144 9.73 -5.14 21.97
CA GLU A 144 10.27 -3.80 22.30
C GLU A 144 9.18 -2.78 22.61
N LEU A 145 8.02 -2.87 21.94
CA LEU A 145 6.89 -1.97 22.14
C LEU A 145 5.94 -2.42 23.25
N SER A 146 6.12 -3.63 23.78
CA SER A 146 5.32 -4.17 24.88
C SER A 146 5.68 -3.50 26.20
N VAL A 147 4.66 -3.28 27.04
CA VAL A 147 4.80 -2.80 28.42
C VAL A 147 4.41 -3.89 29.42
N GLY A 148 4.81 -5.14 29.14
CA GLY A 148 4.44 -6.31 29.95
C GLY A 148 3.09 -6.93 29.59
N TYR A 149 2.45 -6.45 28.53
CA TYR A 149 1.19 -6.97 27.99
C TYR A 149 1.34 -7.34 26.51
N PRO A 150 0.48 -8.22 25.98
CA PRO A 150 0.51 -8.62 24.58
C PRO A 150 0.36 -7.45 23.62
N VAL A 151 0.88 -7.62 22.40
CA VAL A 151 0.78 -6.67 21.31
C VAL A 151 0.08 -7.34 20.14
N PHE A 152 -1.04 -6.76 19.69
CA PHE A 152 -1.62 -7.18 18.42
C PHE A 152 -0.87 -6.50 17.28
N VAL A 153 -0.46 -7.27 16.27
CA VAL A 153 0.25 -6.76 15.09
C VAL A 153 -0.52 -7.11 13.83
N MET A 154 -0.70 -6.14 12.93
CA MET A 154 -1.31 -6.39 11.62
C MET A 154 -0.61 -5.60 10.50
N ALA A 155 -0.65 -6.15 9.29
CA ALA A 155 -0.32 -5.41 8.08
C ALA A 155 -1.53 -4.59 7.62
N ARG A 156 -1.28 -3.37 7.12
CA ARG A 156 -2.29 -2.49 6.53
C ARG A 156 -1.81 -1.97 5.19
N ASP A 157 -2.66 -2.04 4.17
CA ASP A 157 -2.44 -1.44 2.86
C ASP A 157 -3.27 -0.16 2.73
N LEU A 158 -2.57 0.97 2.54
CA LEU A 158 -3.17 2.30 2.42
C LEU A 158 -4.00 2.48 1.15
N SER A 159 -3.69 1.74 0.09
CA SER A 159 -4.43 1.80 -1.17
C SER A 159 -5.72 0.98 -1.11
N ASN A 160 -5.77 -0.02 -0.24
CA ASN A 160 -6.89 -0.94 -0.15
C ASN A 160 -7.96 -0.46 0.87
N PRO A 161 -9.18 -0.10 0.44
CA PRO A 161 -10.24 0.37 1.34
C PRO A 161 -10.66 -0.66 2.39
N VAL A 162 -10.66 -1.96 2.06
CA VAL A 162 -10.99 -3.04 3.00
C VAL A 162 -9.94 -3.15 4.10
N SER A 163 -8.66 -2.98 3.75
CA SER A 163 -7.57 -2.98 4.72
C SER A 163 -7.65 -1.78 5.66
N ARG A 164 -7.95 -0.59 5.12
CA ARG A 164 -8.17 0.63 5.92
C ARG A 164 -9.37 0.50 6.87
N GLU A 165 -10.48 -0.03 6.39
CA GLU A 165 -11.67 -0.27 7.21
C GLU A 165 -11.38 -1.27 8.34
N LYS A 166 -10.66 -2.37 8.04
CA LYS A 166 -10.24 -3.35 9.05
C LYS A 166 -9.40 -2.69 10.16
N PHE A 167 -8.42 -1.87 9.78
CA PHE A 167 -7.62 -1.11 10.74
C PHE A 167 -8.50 -0.22 11.63
N SER A 168 -9.43 0.54 11.05
CA SER A 168 -10.32 1.43 11.81
C SER A 168 -11.22 0.67 12.80
N LYS A 169 -11.76 -0.49 12.39
CA LYS A 169 -12.55 -1.35 13.28
C LYS A 169 -11.73 -1.87 14.46
N ILE A 170 -10.52 -2.38 14.20
CA ILE A 170 -9.61 -2.88 15.23
C ILE A 170 -9.19 -1.75 16.18
N LEU A 171 -8.75 -0.60 15.65
CA LEU A 171 -8.40 0.56 16.46
C LEU A 171 -9.56 0.97 17.37
N THR A 172 -10.79 1.00 16.85
CA THR A 172 -11.97 1.38 17.63
C THR A 172 -12.25 0.38 18.75
N ALA A 173 -12.16 -0.91 18.46
CA ALA A 173 -12.40 -1.98 19.44
C ALA A 173 -11.33 -2.01 20.54
N LEU A 174 -10.07 -1.77 20.20
CA LEU A 174 -8.95 -1.84 21.15
C LEU A 174 -8.71 -0.54 21.92
N LYS A 175 -9.27 0.60 21.48
CA LYS A 175 -8.96 1.96 21.98
C LYS A 175 -8.91 2.10 23.49
N LYS A 176 -9.82 1.44 24.22
CA LYS A 176 -9.92 1.53 25.70
C LYS A 176 -8.82 0.76 26.44
N ASN A 177 -8.20 -0.19 25.75
CA ASN A 177 -7.23 -1.13 26.30
C ASN A 177 -5.82 -0.87 25.77
N LEU A 178 -5.63 0.16 24.93
CA LEU A 178 -4.32 0.52 24.41
C LEU A 178 -3.47 1.23 25.48
N HIS A 179 -2.20 0.87 25.57
CA HIS A 179 -1.21 1.63 26.35
C HIS A 179 -0.98 3.03 25.76
N SER A 180 -0.92 3.12 24.43
CA SER A 180 -0.72 4.35 23.67
C SER A 180 -1.35 4.24 22.28
N GLN A 181 -1.26 5.30 21.46
CA GLN A 181 -1.68 5.21 20.05
C GLN A 181 -0.92 4.08 19.34
N PRO A 182 -1.55 3.37 18.38
CA PRO A 182 -0.86 2.32 17.65
C PRO A 182 0.41 2.87 16.99
N SER A 183 1.51 2.13 17.13
CA SER A 183 2.74 2.45 16.42
C SER A 183 2.61 1.96 14.99
N ILE A 184 2.64 2.88 14.03
CA ILE A 184 2.56 2.58 12.59
C ILE A 184 3.97 2.71 12.01
N LEU A 185 4.54 1.59 11.58
CA LEU A 185 5.91 1.51 11.09
C LEU A 185 5.93 1.04 9.64
N THR A 186 6.90 1.55 8.87
CA THR A 186 7.21 0.97 7.57
C THR A 186 7.75 -0.46 7.76
N PRO A 187 7.65 -1.34 6.75
CA PRO A 187 8.12 -2.72 6.89
C PRO A 187 9.59 -2.83 7.33
N LYS A 188 10.46 -1.95 6.82
CA LYS A 188 11.86 -1.84 7.27
C LYS A 188 11.98 -1.58 8.78
N LYS A 189 11.22 -0.63 9.30
CA LYS A 189 11.24 -0.27 10.73
C LYS A 189 10.54 -1.31 11.62
N ALA A 190 9.65 -2.11 11.03
CA ALA A 190 8.96 -3.20 11.69
C ALA A 190 9.79 -4.49 11.81
N GLY A 191 10.96 -4.56 11.15
CA GLY A 191 11.89 -5.68 11.24
C GLY A 191 11.84 -6.67 10.06
N PHE A 192 11.14 -6.35 8.97
CA PHE A 192 11.13 -7.21 7.78
C PHE A 192 12.50 -7.24 7.10
N ILE A 193 13.00 -8.45 6.78
CA ILE A 193 14.31 -8.65 6.15
C ILE A 193 14.28 -8.17 4.69
N LYS A 194 13.31 -8.65 3.90
CA LYS A 194 13.14 -8.31 2.48
C LYS A 194 12.15 -7.17 2.29
N PHE A 195 12.34 -6.08 3.01
CA PHE A 195 11.37 -4.98 3.01
C PHE A 195 11.28 -4.27 1.65
N GLU A 196 12.33 -4.36 0.84
CA GLU A 196 12.38 -3.84 -0.53
C GLU A 196 11.43 -4.55 -1.49
N ASP A 197 10.97 -5.75 -1.18
CA ASP A 197 10.01 -6.50 -2.01
C ASP A 197 8.56 -6.19 -1.61
N ILE A 198 8.34 -5.43 -0.53
CA ILE A 198 7.02 -5.17 0.03
C ILE A 198 6.38 -3.95 -0.64
N ALA A 199 5.11 -4.07 -1.02
CA ALA A 199 4.42 -2.98 -1.72
C ALA A 199 4.52 -1.65 -0.94
N PRO A 200 4.78 -0.52 -1.63
CA PRO A 200 5.03 0.80 -1.02
C PRO A 200 3.85 1.41 -0.27
N THR A 201 2.68 0.78 -0.35
CA THR A 201 1.47 1.22 0.34
C THR A 201 1.26 0.53 1.68
N LEU A 202 2.11 -0.44 2.02
CA LEU A 202 1.98 -1.21 3.25
C LEU A 202 2.71 -0.55 4.41
N ASP A 203 2.01 -0.53 5.55
CA ASP A 203 2.58 -0.26 6.86
C ASP A 203 2.21 -1.42 7.81
N ILE A 204 2.94 -1.53 8.91
CA ILE A 204 2.70 -2.48 9.99
C ILE A 204 2.23 -1.70 11.21
N ALA A 205 1.05 -2.07 11.72
CA ALA A 205 0.46 -1.47 12.89
C ALA A 205 0.65 -2.38 14.10
N PHE A 206 1.23 -1.83 15.16
CA PHE A 206 1.40 -2.46 16.46
C PHE A 206 0.44 -1.81 17.44
N PHE A 207 -0.31 -2.64 18.18
CA PHE A 207 -1.30 -2.24 19.18
C PHE A 207 -0.86 -2.74 20.56
N PRO A 208 0.01 -2.01 21.27
CA PRO A 208 0.45 -2.42 22.61
C PRO A 208 -0.70 -2.27 23.60
N MET A 209 -1.04 -3.36 24.27
CA MET A 209 -2.15 -3.39 25.21
C MET A 209 -1.71 -2.93 26.61
N ASN A 210 -2.69 -2.60 27.44
CA ASN A 210 -2.54 -2.26 28.85
C ASN A 210 -3.60 -3.00 29.65
N GLY A 211 -3.19 -3.91 30.55
CA GLY A 211 -4.11 -4.63 31.42
C GLY A 211 -4.97 -5.69 30.74
N THR A 212 -4.65 -6.08 29.49
CA THR A 212 -5.41 -7.06 28.71
C THR A 212 -4.52 -8.25 28.37
N ASN A 213 -4.96 -9.46 28.69
CA ASN A 213 -4.21 -10.68 28.37
C ASN A 213 -4.47 -11.12 26.91
N ALA A 214 -3.78 -12.18 26.47
CA ALA A 214 -3.82 -12.63 25.07
C ALA A 214 -5.21 -13.16 24.66
N GLU A 215 -5.93 -13.83 25.56
CA GLU A 215 -7.26 -14.38 25.30
C GLU A 215 -8.31 -13.26 25.15
N GLU A 216 -8.27 -12.27 26.04
CA GLU A 216 -9.13 -11.10 25.97
C GLU A 216 -8.86 -10.29 24.70
N LEU A 217 -7.58 -10.10 24.34
CA LEU A 217 -7.18 -9.42 23.11
C LEU A 217 -7.70 -10.16 21.87
N TYR A 218 -7.58 -11.49 21.86
CA TYR A 218 -8.13 -12.33 20.80
C TYR A 218 -9.63 -12.10 20.63
N GLU A 219 -10.40 -12.10 21.72
CA GLU A 219 -11.85 -11.89 21.68
C GLU A 219 -12.23 -10.46 21.26
N LEU A 220 -11.45 -9.45 21.64
CA LEU A 220 -11.66 -8.07 21.18
C LEU A 220 -11.43 -7.94 19.67
N VAL A 221 -10.34 -8.49 19.16
CA VAL A 221 -10.04 -8.45 17.71
C VAL A 221 -11.10 -9.22 16.93
N LYS A 222 -11.48 -10.41 17.42
CA LYS A 222 -12.55 -11.23 16.85
C LYS A 222 -13.85 -10.44 16.73
N LYS A 223 -14.33 -9.84 17.83
CA LYS A 223 -15.55 -9.00 17.81
C LYS A 223 -15.47 -7.82 16.85
N ALA A 224 -14.27 -7.28 16.61
CA ALA A 224 -14.08 -6.14 15.72
C ALA A 224 -14.23 -6.50 14.23
N VAL A 225 -13.82 -7.71 13.83
CA VAL A 225 -13.65 -8.06 12.40
C VAL A 225 -14.44 -9.29 11.94
N TYR A 226 -14.94 -10.10 12.87
CA TYR A 226 -15.71 -11.29 12.56
C TYR A 226 -17.20 -10.95 12.45
N ALA A 227 -17.77 -11.19 11.28
CA ALA A 227 -19.21 -11.17 11.05
C ALA A 227 -19.67 -12.61 10.78
N PRO A 228 -20.32 -13.29 11.75
CA PRO A 228 -20.80 -14.65 11.53
C PRO A 228 -21.86 -14.67 10.42
N ALA A 229 -21.80 -15.64 9.53
CA ALA A 229 -22.87 -15.87 8.56
C ALA A 229 -24.12 -16.37 9.31
N LYS A 230 -25.32 -15.91 8.90
CA LYS A 230 -26.61 -16.20 9.56
C LYS A 230 -26.89 -17.70 9.78
N ASN A 231 -26.23 -18.59 9.01
CA ASN A 231 -26.42 -20.05 9.06
C ASN A 231 -25.11 -20.82 9.34
N ALA A 232 -24.09 -20.18 9.90
CA ALA A 232 -22.82 -20.85 10.18
C ALA A 232 -22.98 -21.86 11.33
N LYS A 233 -22.89 -23.17 11.01
CA LYS A 233 -22.91 -24.25 12.01
C LYS A 233 -21.64 -24.32 12.87
N LYS A 234 -20.55 -23.68 12.42
CA LYS A 234 -19.25 -23.69 13.09
C LYS A 234 -18.58 -22.33 12.99
N GLU A 235 -17.95 -21.92 14.08
CA GLU A 235 -17.12 -20.72 14.12
C GLU A 235 -15.83 -20.94 13.33
N MET A 236 -15.55 -20.04 12.36
CA MET A 236 -14.39 -20.16 11.47
C MET A 236 -13.39 -19.01 11.62
N PHE A 237 -13.46 -18.25 12.71
CA PHE A 237 -12.53 -17.15 12.95
C PHE A 237 -11.09 -17.67 13.14
N ARG A 238 -10.13 -17.01 12.48
CA ARG A 238 -8.70 -17.31 12.60
C ARG A 238 -7.93 -16.00 12.76
N ILE A 239 -7.31 -15.78 13.90
CA ILE A 239 -6.56 -14.54 14.17
C ILE A 239 -5.46 -14.30 13.12
N SER A 240 -4.80 -15.37 12.65
CA SER A 240 -3.74 -15.33 11.63
C SER A 240 -4.18 -14.77 10.27
N ALA A 241 -5.48 -14.71 9.98
CA ALA A 241 -6.01 -14.03 8.77
C ALA A 241 -6.11 -12.50 8.94
N HIS A 242 -5.92 -12.01 10.17
CA HIS A 242 -6.06 -10.60 10.54
C HIS A 242 -4.77 -10.00 11.08
N GLY A 243 -3.91 -10.82 11.69
CA GLY A 243 -2.68 -10.39 12.33
C GLY A 243 -2.12 -11.48 13.24
N ILE A 244 -1.25 -11.10 14.17
CA ILE A 244 -0.72 -11.96 15.22
C ILE A 244 -0.84 -11.27 16.58
N ILE A 245 -0.85 -12.07 17.65
CA ILE A 245 -0.69 -11.59 19.02
C ILE A 245 0.68 -12.06 19.48
N VAL A 246 1.52 -11.11 19.91
CA VAL A 246 2.87 -11.33 20.42
C VAL A 246 2.90 -11.04 21.91
#